data_AF-B1CAZ0-F1
#
_entry.id   AF-B1CAZ0-F1
#
_cell.length_a   1.000
_cell.length_b   1.000
_cell.length_c   1.000
_cell.angle_alpha   90.00
_cell.angle_beta   90.00
_cell.angle_gamma   90.00
#
_symmetry.space_group_name_H-M   'P 1'
#
loop_
_entity.id
_entity.type
_entity.pdbx_description
1 polymer ?
#
loop_
_entity_poly.entity_id
_entity_poly.type
_entity_poly.pdbx_seq_one_letter_code
_entity_poly.pdbx_strand_id
1 'polypeptide(L)' 'MIKGIIDRFENDKVVIEFEDLKIGVLPKNIFKKGIKEGDEVTLNIDTKHTKNIDIDELFK' A
#
# COMPACT_ATOMS: atom_id res chain seq x y z
N MET A 1 -7.94 3.02 -7.16
CA MET A 1 -6.91 3.98 -6.71
C MET A 1 -7.05 4.09 -5.21
N ILE A 2 -5.99 3.81 -4.47
CA ILE A 2 -6.00 3.78 -3.00
C ILE A 2 -5.10 4.93 -2.52
N LYS A 3 -5.60 5.73 -1.59
CA LYS A 3 -4.87 6.86 -1.00
C LYS A 3 -4.47 6.54 0.43
N GLY A 4 -3.28 6.97 0.80
CA GLY A 4 -2.79 6.86 2.17
C GLY A 4 -1.69 7.86 2.46
N ILE A 5 -1.22 7.85 3.70
CA ILE A 5 -0.15 8.72 4.19
C ILE A 5 1.00 7.81 4.62
N ILE A 6 2.24 8.21 4.30
CA ILE A 6 3.43 7.54 4.85
C ILE A 6 3.47 7.81 6.35
N ASP A 7 3.19 6.79 7.15
CA ASP A 7 3.26 6.88 8.61
C ASP A 7 4.72 6.84 9.06
N ARG A 8 5.46 5.78 8.67
CA ARG A 8 6.86 5.59 9.09
C ARG A 8 7.69 4.73 8.15
N PHE A 9 9.01 4.84 8.29
CA PHE A 9 9.97 3.95 7.65
C PHE A 9 10.51 2.91 8.63
N GLU A 10 10.46 1.63 8.25
CA GLU A 10 11.01 0.52 9.04
C GLU A 10 11.97 -0.31 8.19
N ASN A 11 13.28 -0.17 8.42
CA ASN A 11 14.32 -0.87 7.65
C ASN A 11 14.16 -0.65 6.12
N ASP A 12 13.85 -1.73 5.39
CA ASP A 12 13.62 -1.79 3.95
C ASP A 12 12.15 -1.60 3.55
N LYS A 13 11.29 -1.22 4.49
CA LYS A 13 9.84 -1.08 4.32
C LYS A 13 9.34 0.33 4.60
N VAL A 14 8.18 0.63 4.05
CA VAL A 14 7.39 1.83 4.27
C VAL A 14 6.03 1.39 4.76
N VAL A 15 5.62 1.94 5.90
CA VAL A 15 4.29 1.73 6.48
C VAL A 15 3.40 2.88 6.05
N ILE A 16 2.24 2.55 5.48
CA ILE A 16 1.25 3.50 4.99
C ILE A 16 -0.04 3.29 5.77
N GLU A 17 -0.59 4.40 6.27
CA GLU A 17 -1.93 4.44 6.83
C GLU A 17 -2.94 4.88 5.76
N PHE A 18 -4.00 4.11 5.58
CA PHE A 18 -5.09 4.40 4.66
C PHE A 18 -6.30 4.99 5.42
N GLU A 19 -7.25 5.61 4.69
CA GLU A 19 -8.40 6.35 5.27
C GLU A 19 -9.24 5.56 6.29
N ASP A 20 -9.34 4.22 6.16
CA ASP A 20 -10.09 3.34 7.06
C ASP A 20 -9.26 2.79 8.25
N LEU A 21 -8.18 3.47 8.65
CA LEU A 21 -7.19 2.97 9.64
C LEU A 21 -6.51 1.65 9.22
N LYS A 22 -6.65 1.26 7.95
CA LYS A 22 -5.99 0.09 7.39
C LYS A 22 -4.51 0.42 7.21
N ILE A 23 -3.67 -0.58 7.46
CA ILE A 23 -2.22 -0.45 7.33
C ILE A 23 -1.73 -1.25 6.14
N GLY A 24 -0.97 -0.59 5.26
CA GLY A 24 -0.22 -1.21 4.18
C GLY A 24 1.26 -1.21 4.47
N VAL A 25 1.94 -2.30 4.17
CA VAL A 25 3.40 -2.40 4.28
C VAL A 25 3.96 -2.70 2.90
N LEU A 26 4.76 -1.78 2.37
CA LEU A 26 5.34 -1.88 1.03
C LEU A 26 6.87 -1.74 1.09
N PRO A 27 7.60 -2.40 0.18
CA PRO A 27 9.05 -2.28 0.15
C PRO A 27 9.48 -0.88 -0.29
N LYS A 28 10.49 -0.31 0.37
CA LYS A 28 10.93 1.08 0.18
C LYS A 28 11.41 1.39 -1.24
N ASN A 29 11.87 0.39 -1.97
CA ASN A 29 12.43 0.55 -3.31
C ASN A 29 11.38 0.89 -4.40
N ILE A 30 10.07 0.73 -4.14
CA ILE A 30 9.03 1.12 -5.10
C ILE A 30 8.78 2.64 -5.11
N PHE A 31 9.22 3.34 -4.07
CA PHE A 31 9.01 4.76 -3.93
C PHE A 31 10.16 5.56 -4.56
N LYS A 32 9.82 6.76 -5.05
CA LYS A 32 10.82 7.70 -5.57
C LYS A 32 11.73 8.17 -4.43
N LYS A 33 12.97 8.55 -4.77
CA LYS A 33 13.87 9.19 -3.81
C LYS A 33 13.24 10.48 -3.27
N GLY A 34 13.46 10.76 -1.98
CA GLY A 34 13.04 12.01 -1.34
C GLY A 34 11.64 12.01 -0.72
N ILE A 35 10.94 10.88 -0.71
CA ILE A 35 9.71 10.71 0.10
C ILE A 35 10.04 10.78 1.60
N LYS A 36 9.09 11.28 2.39
CA LYS A 36 9.20 11.40 3.84
C LYS A 36 7.90 11.01 4.55
N GLU A 37 7.97 10.90 5.87
CA GLU A 37 6.80 10.72 6.73
C GLU A 37 5.84 11.91 6.59
N GLY A 38 4.55 11.61 6.59
CA GLY A 38 3.48 12.58 6.35
C GLY A 38 3.18 12.88 4.87
N ASP A 39 3.95 12.38 3.91
CA ASP A 39 3.62 12.56 2.49
C ASP A 39 2.38 11.73 2.08
N GLU A 40 1.48 12.32 1.30
CA GLU A 40 0.36 11.60 0.66
C GLU A 40 0.88 10.72 -0.48
N VAL A 41 0.43 9.47 -0.51
CA VAL A 41 0.71 8.52 -1.58
C VAL A 41 -0.56 8.03 -2.22
N THR A 42 -0.50 7.87 -3.55
CA THR A 42 -1.56 7.27 -4.34
C THR A 42 -1.04 5.98 -4.96
N LEU A 43 -1.65 4.86 -4.59
CA LEU A 43 -1.33 3.55 -5.11
C LEU A 43 -2.34 3.15 -6.19
N ASN A 44 -1.82 2.76 -7.35
CA ASN A 44 -2.62 2.19 -8.43
C ASN A 44 -2.22 0.73 -8.61
N ILE A 45 -3.15 -0.18 -8.31
CA ILE A 45 -2.96 -1.62 -8.50
C ILE A 45 -3.48 -1.96 -9.89
N ASP A 46 -2.59 -2.41 -10.78
CA ASP A 46 -2.99 -2.89 -12.09
C ASP A 46 -3.60 -4.30 -11.96
N THR A 47 -4.88 -4.40 -12.29
CA THR A 47 -5.66 -5.63 -12.23
C THR A 47 -5.96 -6.21 -13.62
N LYS A 48 -5.44 -5.61 -14.70
CA LYS A 48 -5.78 -5.97 -16.09
C LYS A 48 -5.58 -7.46 -16.41
N HIS A 49 -4.55 -8.06 -15.84
CA HIS A 49 -4.18 -9.47 -16.06
C HIS A 49 -4.40 -10.35 -14.81
N THR A 50 -5.27 -9.91 -13.90
CA THR A 50 -5.56 -10.62 -12.64
C THR A 50 -6.94 -11.26 -12.66
N LYS A 51 -7.08 -12.40 -11.99
CA LYS A 51 -8.38 -13.00 -11.71
C LYS A 51 -8.94 -12.36 -10.43
N ASN A 52 -10.21 -11.94 -10.46
CA ASN A 52 -10.90 -11.54 -9.24
C ASN A 52 -11.22 -12.80 -8.41
N ILE A 53 -10.82 -12.80 -7.15
CA ILE A 53 -11.03 -13.90 -6.21
C ILE A 53 -11.70 -13.31 -4.98
N ASP A 54 -12.84 -13.89 -4.60
CA ASP A 54 -13.46 -13.61 -3.32
C ASP A 54 -12.69 -14.35 -2.22
N ILE A 55 -12.18 -13.59 -1.24
CA ILE A 55 -11.42 -14.15 -0.13
C ILE A 55 -12.31 -15.06 0.74
N ASP A 56 -13.60 -14.78 0.84
CA ASP A 56 -14.54 -15.60 1.62
C ASP A 56 -14.82 -16.95 0.95
N GLU A 57 -14.51 -17.10 -0.33
CA GLU A 57 -14.58 -18.37 -1.06
C GLU A 57 -13.30 -19.20 -0.94
N LEU A 58 -12.17 -18.61 -0.53
CA LEU A 58 -10.89 -19.32 -0.38
C LEU A 58 -10.78 -20.17 0.90
N PHE A 59 -11.60 -19.87 1.91
CA PHE A 59 -11.57 -20.53 3.23
C PHE A 59 -12.82 -21.36 3.53
N LYS A 60 -13.66 -21.64 2.53
CA LYS A 60 -14.76 -22.63 2.61
C LYS A 60 -14.26 -24.01 2.22
#